data_AF-A0AAU4IGI1-F1
#
_entry.id   AF-A0AAU4IGI1-F1
#
_cell.length_a   1.000
_cell.length_b   1.000
_cell.length_c   1.000
_cell.angle_alpha   90.00
_cell.angle_beta   90.00
_cell.angle_gamma   90.00
#
_symmetry.space_group_name_H-M   'P 1'
#
loop_
_entity.id
_entity.type
_entity.pdbx_description
1 polymer ?
#
loop_
_entity_poly.entity_id
_entity_poly.type
_entity_poly.pdbx_seq_one_letter_code
_entity_poly.pdbx_strand_id
1 'polypeptide(L)'
;MGTKKITITLPDEVIEYIKGHVDPRGVSGYVTAAVEHKVAMDKLTGLSEFLDEEFGPLTEEELSTADARLDAMDAWHLERRHEGEAGPLEGKAAA
;
A
#
# COMPACT_ATOMS: atom_id res chain seq x y z
N MET A 1 23.68 3.21 2.50
CA MET A 1 23.18 2.87 3.85
C MET A 1 23.90 1.62 4.34
N GLY A 2 24.30 1.57 5.61
CA GLY A 2 24.99 0.41 6.18
C GLY A 2 24.03 -0.47 6.97
N THR A 3 24.24 -1.78 6.95
CA THR A 3 23.49 -2.74 7.76
C THR A 3 24.14 -2.91 9.14
N LYS A 4 23.35 -2.94 10.21
CA LYS A 4 23.82 -3.32 11.56
C LYS A 4 23.22 -4.68 11.91
N LYS A 5 24.04 -5.60 12.40
CA LYS A 5 23.57 -6.89 12.92
C LYS A 5 22.96 -6.69 14.30
N ILE A 6 21.76 -7.20 14.49
CA ILE A 6 21.07 -7.26 15.78
C ILE A 6 20.72 -8.73 16.01
N THR A 7 20.91 -9.21 17.23
CA THR A 7 20.49 -10.55 17.64
C THR A 7 19.16 -10.41 18.36
N ILE A 8 18.13 -11.13 17.89
CA ILE A 8 16.80 -11.16 18.50
C ILE A 8 16.39 -12.61 18.71
N THR A 9 15.59 -12.85 19.75
CA THR A 9 14.97 -14.16 19.99
C THR A 9 13.56 -14.13 19.44
N LEU A 10 13.24 -15.11 18.60
CA LEU A 10 11.90 -15.31 18.03
C LEU A 10 11.43 -16.73 18.38
N PRO A 11 10.11 -16.94 18.51
CA PRO A 11 9.57 -18.28 18.65
C PRO A 11 9.90 -19.16 17.44
N ASP A 12 10.12 -20.45 17.68
CA ASP A 12 10.53 -21.41 16.64
C ASP A 12 9.47 -21.50 15.53
N GLU A 13 8.18 -21.46 15.89
CA GLU A 13 7.07 -21.48 14.94
C GLU A 13 7.09 -20.29 13.97
N VAL A 14 7.55 -19.13 14.44
CA VAL A 14 7.67 -17.92 13.61
C VAL A 14 8.85 -18.06 12.65
N ILE A 15 9.97 -18.61 13.11
CA ILE A 15 11.15 -18.84 12.28
C ILE A 15 10.83 -19.83 11.15
N GLU A 16 10.16 -20.93 11.47
CA GLU A 16 9.77 -21.94 10.48
C GLU A 16 8.73 -21.41 9.50
N TYR A 17 7.76 -20.63 9.97
CA TYR A 17 6.82 -19.93 9.10
C TYR A 17 7.55 -19.04 8.09
N ILE A 18 8.48 -18.21 8.55
CA ILE A 18 9.25 -17.31 7.68
C ILE A 18 10.05 -18.12 6.67
N LYS A 19 10.79 -19.14 7.11
CA LYS A 19 11.56 -20.01 6.22
C LYS A 19 10.71 -20.65 5.11
N GLY A 20 9.45 -20.99 5.40
CA GLY A 20 8.51 -21.52 4.42
C GLY A 20 8.04 -20.52 3.35
N HIS A 21 8.19 -19.22 3.59
CA HIS A 21 7.64 -18.14 2.75
C HIS A 21 8.69 -17.21 2.13
N VAL A 22 10.00 -17.44 2.36
CA VAL A 22 11.06 -16.55 1.86
C VAL A 22 11.71 -17.02 0.56
N ASP A 23 11.86 -16.06 -0.36
CA ASP A 23 12.63 -16.16 -1.63
C ASP A 23 14.17 -16.04 -1.34
N PRO A 24 15.13 -16.03 -2.32
CA PRO A 24 16.55 -16.21 -2.04
C PRO A 24 17.20 -15.05 -1.24
N ARG A 25 16.47 -13.96 -0.99
CA ARG A 25 16.85 -12.90 -0.05
C ARG A 25 16.82 -13.36 1.43
N GLY A 26 16.19 -14.50 1.69
CA GLY A 26 16.18 -15.20 2.98
C GLY A 26 15.44 -14.45 4.09
N VAL A 27 15.58 -14.97 5.31
CA VAL A 27 14.93 -14.47 6.54
C VAL A 27 15.22 -12.99 6.78
N SER A 28 16.45 -12.53 6.50
CA SER A 28 16.81 -11.13 6.70
C SER A 28 15.98 -10.18 5.83
N GLY A 29 15.78 -10.51 4.55
CA GLY A 29 15.00 -9.66 3.64
C GLY A 29 13.53 -9.58 4.06
N TYR A 30 12.97 -10.70 4.52
CA TYR A 30 11.61 -10.75 5.04
C TYR A 30 11.43 -9.90 6.28
N VAL A 31 12.34 -10.04 7.26
CA VAL A 31 12.28 -9.24 8.49
C VAL A 31 12.43 -7.75 8.18
N THR A 32 13.33 -7.37 7.26
CA THR A 32 13.45 -5.98 6.84
C THR A 32 12.13 -5.44 6.25
N ALA A 33 11.52 -6.17 5.31
CA ALA A 33 10.27 -5.74 4.70
C ALA A 33 9.12 -5.65 5.73
N ALA A 34 9.02 -6.61 6.64
CA ALA A 34 8.02 -6.61 7.69
C ALA A 34 8.19 -5.42 8.65
N VAL A 35 9.44 -5.11 9.05
CA VAL A 35 9.74 -3.96 9.91
C VAL A 35 9.47 -2.65 9.20
N GLU A 36 9.86 -2.51 7.94
CA GLU A 36 9.57 -1.31 7.13
C GLU A 36 8.07 -1.07 7.00
N HIS A 37 7.30 -2.13 6.73
CA HIS A 37 5.85 -2.05 6.68
C HIS A 37 5.26 -1.65 8.04
N LYS A 38 5.74 -2.24 9.14
CA LYS A 38 5.27 -1.88 10.49
C LYS A 38 5.57 -0.43 10.83
N VAL A 39 6.77 0.06 10.52
CA VAL A 39 7.15 1.48 10.71
C VAL A 39 6.27 2.40 9.88
N ALA A 40 5.92 2.00 8.64
CA ALA A 40 4.99 2.78 7.82
C ALA A 40 3.60 2.84 8.46
N MET A 41 3.07 1.71 8.92
CA MET A 41 1.77 1.65 9.60
C MET A 41 1.77 2.45 10.91
N ASP A 42 2.83 2.36 11.72
CA ASP A 42 2.95 3.12 12.97
C ASP A 42 2.91 4.63 12.73
N LYS A 43 3.54 5.10 11.65
CA LYS A 43 3.46 6.51 11.24
C LYS A 43 2.06 6.92 10.80
N LEU A 44 1.36 6.04 10.08
CA LEU A 44 -0.04 6.29 9.67
C LEU A 44 -0.96 6.33 10.89
N THR A 45 -0.79 5.42 11.86
CA THR A 45 -1.53 5.44 13.11
C THR A 45 -1.30 6.75 13.86
N GLY A 46 -0.04 7.16 14.04
CA GLY A 46 0.26 8.44 14.69
C GLY A 46 -0.32 9.66 13.97
N LEU A 47 -0.39 9.63 12.62
CA LEU A 47 -1.08 10.67 11.85
C LEU A 47 -2.59 10.64 12.10
N SER A 48 -3.21 9.46 12.12
CA SER A 48 -4.64 9.32 12.41
C SER A 48 -4.97 9.86 13.79
N GLU A 49 -4.19 9.50 14.81
CA GLU A 49 -4.37 10.00 16.18
C GLU A 49 -4.28 11.53 16.25
N PHE A 50 -3.32 12.13 15.54
CA PHE A 50 -3.20 13.59 15.45
C PHE A 50 -4.43 14.23 14.80
N LEU A 51 -4.95 13.65 13.71
CA LEU A 51 -6.14 14.15 13.03
C LEU A 51 -7.39 14.02 13.90
N ASP A 52 -7.53 12.90 14.61
CA ASP A 52 -8.64 12.69 15.55
C ASP A 52 -8.58 13.67 16.74
N GLU A 53 -7.39 14.06 17.17
CA GLU A 53 -7.20 15.09 18.21
C GLU A 53 -7.60 16.49 17.71
N GLU A 54 -7.24 16.84 16.48
CA GLU A 54 -7.49 18.18 15.92
C GLU A 54 -8.94 18.37 15.44
N PHE A 55 -9.52 17.35 14.79
CA PHE A 55 -10.82 17.45 14.11
C PHE A 55 -11.92 16.61 14.77
N GLY A 56 -11.57 15.77 15.74
CA GLY A 56 -12.46 14.76 16.29
C GLY A 56 -12.47 13.47 15.46
N PRO A 57 -12.94 12.35 16.05
CA PRO A 57 -13.00 11.08 15.34
C PRO A 57 -13.98 11.16 14.17
N LEU A 58 -13.58 10.56 13.04
CA LEU A 58 -14.41 10.50 11.84
C LEU A 58 -15.70 9.72 12.09
N THR A 59 -16.84 10.28 11.69
CA THR A 59 -18.14 9.58 11.81
C THR A 59 -18.38 8.64 10.62
N GLU A 60 -19.23 7.62 10.83
CA GLU A 60 -19.62 6.67 9.78
C GLU A 60 -20.30 7.37 8.59
N GLU A 61 -21.07 8.43 8.84
CA GLU A 61 -21.73 9.22 7.80
C GLU A 61 -20.72 9.99 6.94
N GLU A 62 -19.71 10.59 7.56
CA GLU A 62 -18.62 11.28 6.87
C GLU A 62 -17.77 10.31 6.06
N LEU A 63 -17.47 9.13 6.62
CA LEU A 63 -16.74 8.07 5.94
C LEU A 63 -17.49 7.58 4.70
N SER A 64 -18.79 7.26 4.85
CA SER A 64 -19.63 6.83 3.73
C SER A 64 -19.75 7.88 2.63
N THR A 65 -19.82 9.16 3.01
CA THR A 65 -19.84 10.27 2.05
C THR A 65 -18.52 10.40 1.30
N ALA A 66 -17.39 10.19 1.99
CA ALA A 66 -16.07 10.21 1.39
C ALA A 66 -15.88 9.03 0.42
N ASP A 67 -16.29 7.82 0.81
CA ASP A 67 -16.22 6.62 -0.04
C ASP A 67 -17.04 6.79 -1.32
N ALA A 68 -18.29 7.27 -1.20
CA ALA A 68 -19.13 7.54 -2.37
C ALA A 68 -18.50 8.54 -3.35
N ARG A 69 -17.73 9.51 -2.82
CA ARG A 69 -17.00 10.48 -3.64
C ARG A 69 -15.80 9.85 -4.33
N LEU A 70 -15.07 8.97 -3.66
CA LEU A 70 -13.94 8.24 -4.25
C LEU A 70 -14.42 7.29 -5.36
N ASP A 71 -15.49 6.54 -5.11
CA ASP A 71 -16.11 5.65 -6.10
C ASP A 71 -16.55 6.42 -7.36
N ALA A 72 -17.18 7.59 -7.17
CA ALA A 72 -17.57 8.45 -8.29
C ALA A 72 -16.36 8.95 -9.09
N MET A 73 -15.25 9.27 -8.41
CA MET A 73 -14.01 9.70 -9.05
C MET A 73 -13.35 8.54 -9.82
N ASP A 74 -13.34 7.34 -9.25
CA ASP A 74 -12.81 6.14 -9.90
C ASP A 74 -13.63 5.75 -11.13
N ALA A 75 -14.97 5.81 -11.05
CA ALA A 75 -15.86 5.61 -12.19
C ALA A 75 -15.57 6.60 -13.32
N TRP A 76 -15.42 7.89 -12.99
CA TRP A 76 -15.04 8.93 -13.94
C TRP A 76 -13.69 8.64 -14.63
N HIS A 77 -12.71 8.14 -13.87
CA HIS A 77 -11.39 7.79 -14.40
C HIS A 77 -11.40 6.53 -15.28
N LEU A 78 -12.28 5.56 -15.00
CA LEU A 78 -12.44 4.35 -15.80
C LEU A 78 -13.14 4.67 -17.13
N GLU A 79 -14.24 5.42 -17.08
CA GLU A 79 -14.96 5.88 -18.28
C GLU A 79 -14.03 6.66 -19.22
N ARG A 80 -13.21 7.57 -18.69
CA ARG A 80 -12.22 8.30 -19.49
C ARG A 80 -11.06 7.45 -20.02
N ARG A 81 -10.63 6.41 -19.31
CA ARG A 81 -9.62 5.46 -19.84
C ARG A 81 -10.18 4.70 -21.04
N HIS A 82 -11.45 4.31 -21.00
CA HIS A 82 -12.13 3.68 -22.14
C HIS A 82 -12.30 4.61 -23.33
N GLU A 83 -12.49 5.92 -23.12
CA GLU A 83 -12.53 6.92 -24.20
C GLU A 83 -11.16 7.22 -24.81
N GLY A 84 -10.06 7.01 -24.06
CA GLY A 84 -8.68 7.28 -24.50
C GLY A 84 -7.99 6.15 -25.28
N GLU A 85 -8.54 4.92 -25.28
CA GLU A 85 -8.00 3.77 -26.05
C GLU A 85 -8.58 3.65 -27.47
N ALA A 86 -9.59 4.46 -27.83
CA ALA A 86 -10.16 4.50 -29.18
C ALA A 86 -9.66 5.73 -29.97
N GLY A 87 -8.34 5.83 -30.18
CA GLY A 87 -7.70 6.83 -31.04
C GLY A 87 -6.77 6.18 -32.08
N PRO A 88 -6.84 6.54 -33.38
CA PRO A 88 -6.47 5.63 -34.48
C PRO A 88 -4.95 5.52 -34.71
N LEU A 89 -4.42 4.30 -34.70
CA LEU A 89 -3.17 3.95 -35.37
C LEU A 89 -3.47 3.21 -36.69
N GLU A 90 -4.34 3.76 -37.52
CA GLU A 90 -4.46 3.37 -38.92
C GLU A 90 -4.08 4.57 -39.81
N GLY A 91 -3.00 4.42 -40.57
CA GLY A 91 -2.71 5.33 -41.68
C GLY A 91 -1.37 6.07 -41.64
N LYS A 92 -0.24 5.37 -41.42
CA LYS A 92 1.05 5.75 -42.06
C LYS A 92 1.89 4.52 -42.38
N ALA A 93 1.46 3.78 -43.41
CA ALA A 93 2.31 2.91 -44.20
C ALA A 93 1.78 2.85 -45.64
N ALA A 94 1.94 3.92 -46.40
CA ALA A 94 2.01 3.90 -47.86
C ALA A 94 2.28 5.32 -48.39
N ALA A 95 3.46 5.49 -49.00
CA ALA A 95 3.86 6.41 -50.08
C ALA A 95 5.29 6.93 -49.83
#